data_AF-A0A0N0RQV9-F1
#
_entry.id   AF-A0A0N0RQV9-F1
#
_cell.length_a   1.000
_cell.length_b   1.000
_cell.length_c   1.000
_cell.angle_alpha   90.00
_cell.angle_beta   90.00
_cell.angle_gamma   90.00
#
_symmetry.space_group_name_H-M   'P 1'
#
loop_
_entity.id
_entity.type
_entity.pdbx_description
1 polymer ?
#
loop_
_entity_poly.entity_id
_entity_poly.type
_entity_poly.pdbx_seq_one_letter_code
_entity_poly.pdbx_strand_id
1 'polypeptide(L)'
;MFSFFKKRPKQDELVGIWQTTNEGGFHIVMGTELVLNADGTGNMYSWGQDDEEPYEYRHEVQWRRKSANSIAIKTEGEEHFTEVKYKIEPYKGSYNIVYDMLYDPAHSIPWRKESRGFWTVYEELYRNK
;
A
#
# COMPACT_ATOMS: atom_id res chain seq x y z
N MET A 1 29.20 -21.17 -27.41
CA MET A 1 28.99 -19.77 -27.02
C MET A 1 27.67 -19.71 -26.25
N PHE A 2 27.70 -19.79 -24.92
CA PHE A 2 26.49 -19.78 -24.10
C PHE A 2 26.00 -18.34 -23.93
N SER A 3 24.83 -18.03 -24.50
CA SER A 3 24.15 -16.76 -24.29
C SER A 3 23.67 -16.67 -22.85
N PHE A 4 24.38 -15.89 -22.03
CA PHE A 4 23.86 -15.42 -20.74
C PHE A 4 22.81 -14.34 -21.02
N PHE A 5 21.56 -14.74 -21.20
CA PHE A 5 20.44 -13.82 -21.03
C PHE A 5 20.44 -13.38 -19.56
N LYS A 6 21.05 -12.23 -19.26
CA LYS A 6 20.82 -11.51 -18.00
C LYS A 6 19.33 -11.22 -17.91
N LYS A 7 18.57 -12.07 -17.21
CA LYS A 7 17.25 -11.71 -16.70
C LYS A 7 17.47 -10.43 -15.90
N ARG A 8 16.95 -9.30 -16.39
CA ARG A 8 16.88 -8.08 -15.57
C ARG A 8 16.18 -8.46 -14.27
N PRO A 9 16.69 -8.07 -13.10
CA PRO A 9 16.00 -8.35 -11.85
C PRO A 9 14.58 -7.78 -11.98
N LYS A 10 13.58 -8.65 -11.84
CA LYS A 10 12.18 -8.24 -11.85
C LYS A 10 12.01 -7.33 -10.64
N GLN A 11 11.64 -6.07 -10.87
CA GLN A 11 11.33 -5.14 -9.80
C GLN A 11 10.26 -5.77 -8.91
N ASP A 12 10.45 -5.65 -7.61
CA ASP A 12 9.51 -6.19 -6.63
C ASP A 12 8.13 -5.53 -6.83
N GLU A 13 7.08 -6.35 -6.84
CA GLU A 13 5.71 -5.94 -7.19
C GLU A 13 5.10 -4.89 -6.26
N LEU A 14 5.62 -4.77 -5.04
CA LEU A 14 5.22 -3.75 -4.07
C LEU A 14 5.89 -2.40 -4.30
N VAL A 15 7.00 -2.34 -5.06
CA VAL A 15 7.70 -1.08 -5.29
C VAL A 15 6.83 -0.15 -6.13
N GLY A 16 6.69 1.10 -5.67
CA GLY A 16 5.87 2.13 -6.31
C GLY A 16 4.97 2.84 -5.31
N ILE A 17 4.01 3.57 -5.87
CA ILE A 17 3.03 4.38 -5.12
C ILE A 17 1.73 3.58 -5.04
N TRP A 18 1.21 3.46 -3.84
CA TRP A 18 -0.08 2.87 -3.53
C TRP A 18 -0.92 3.90 -2.80
N GLN A 19 -2.19 4.04 -3.16
CA GLN A 19 -3.03 5.07 -2.57
C GLN A 19 -4.46 4.60 -2.41
N THR A 20 -5.15 5.13 -1.41
CA THR A 20 -6.60 5.04 -1.29
C THR A 20 -7.24 5.74 -2.50
N THR A 21 -8.19 5.10 -3.20
CA THR A 21 -8.86 5.69 -4.38
C THR A 21 -10.27 6.15 -4.04
N ASN A 22 -10.73 7.23 -4.70
CA ASN A 22 -12.12 7.69 -4.67
C ASN A 22 -13.06 6.98 -5.66
N GLU A 23 -12.58 5.94 -6.34
CA GLU A 23 -13.29 5.15 -7.34
C GLU A 23 -14.03 5.97 -8.41
N GLY A 24 -13.74 7.25 -8.69
CA GLY A 24 -14.65 7.98 -9.59
C GLY A 24 -14.55 9.49 -9.75
N GLY A 25 -13.51 10.16 -9.24
CA GLY A 25 -13.24 11.56 -9.62
C GLY A 25 -13.92 12.66 -8.79
N PHE A 26 -14.22 12.42 -7.51
CA PHE A 26 -14.51 13.49 -6.55
C PHE A 26 -13.53 13.48 -5.36
N HIS A 27 -13.22 14.66 -4.85
CA HIS A 27 -12.25 14.97 -3.80
C HIS A 27 -12.20 13.92 -2.67
N ILE A 28 -11.03 13.27 -2.52
CA ILE A 28 -10.76 12.42 -1.36
C ILE A 28 -10.65 13.34 -0.14
N VAL A 29 -11.66 13.30 0.74
CA VAL A 29 -11.67 14.09 1.98
C VAL A 29 -10.63 13.56 2.98
N MET A 30 -10.35 12.25 2.96
CA MET A 30 -9.32 11.59 3.76
C MET A 30 -8.74 10.39 3.02
N GLY A 31 -7.45 10.12 3.18
CA GLY A 31 -6.81 9.01 2.51
C GLY A 31 -5.37 8.76 2.96
N THR A 32 -4.77 7.75 2.34
CA THR A 32 -3.37 7.39 2.58
C THR A 32 -2.67 7.10 1.26
N GLU A 33 -1.44 7.60 1.14
CA GLU A 33 -0.47 7.24 0.11
C GLU A 33 0.70 6.51 0.79
N LEU A 34 1.03 5.33 0.28
CA LEU A 34 2.17 4.52 0.69
C LEU A 34 3.12 4.36 -0.51
N VAL A 35 4.33 4.86 -0.34
CA VAL A 35 5.43 4.72 -1.30
C VAL A 35 6.42 3.69 -0.77
N LEU A 36 6.70 2.66 -1.56
CA LEU A 36 7.72 1.65 -1.23
C LEU A 36 8.83 1.68 -2.28
N ASN A 37 10.06 1.93 -1.85
CA ASN A 37 11.24 2.00 -2.69
C ASN A 37 11.97 0.64 -2.72
N ALA A 38 12.68 0.38 -3.82
CA ALA A 38 13.40 -0.89 -4.02
C ALA A 38 14.58 -1.10 -3.06
N ASP A 39 15.05 -0.04 -2.39
CA ASP A 39 16.11 -0.09 -1.38
C ASP A 39 15.60 -0.45 0.03
N GLY A 40 14.30 -0.71 0.19
CA GLY A 40 13.68 -1.02 1.47
C GLY A 40 13.25 0.21 2.28
N THR A 41 13.33 1.41 1.71
CA THR A 41 12.76 2.63 2.29
C THR A 41 11.39 2.94 1.69
N GLY A 42 10.73 3.96 2.21
CA GLY A 42 9.40 4.37 1.77
C GLY A 42 8.88 5.53 2.59
N ASN A 43 7.70 6.00 2.23
CA ASN A 43 6.97 7.02 2.98
C ASN A 43 5.50 6.66 3.03
N MET A 44 4.85 6.95 4.16
CA MET A 44 3.42 6.92 4.30
C MET A 44 2.94 8.34 4.56
N TYR A 45 2.00 8.80 3.74
CA TYR A 45 1.34 10.10 3.88
C TYR A 45 -0.15 9.87 4.11
N SER A 46 -0.68 10.37 5.21
CA SER A 46 -2.11 10.31 5.52
C SER A 46 -2.65 11.73 5.64
N TRP A 47 -3.83 11.95 5.06
CA TRP A 47 -4.53 13.23 5.12
C TRP A 47 -5.99 13.01 5.47
N GLY A 48 -6.62 14.02 6.07
CA GLY A 48 -8.05 13.99 6.36
C GLY A 48 -8.53 15.20 7.11
N GLN A 49 -9.74 15.09 7.64
CA GLN A 49 -10.35 16.06 8.53
C GLN A 49 -11.01 15.31 9.68
N ASP A 50 -10.70 15.70 10.92
CA ASP A 50 -11.31 15.19 12.14
C ASP A 50 -11.92 16.36 12.91
N ASP A 51 -13.19 16.28 13.30
CA ASP A 51 -13.92 17.33 14.05
C ASP A 51 -13.66 18.78 13.56
N GLU A 52 -13.70 18.98 12.24
CA GLU A 52 -13.43 20.24 11.52
C GLU A 52 -11.95 20.66 11.40
N GLU A 53 -11.01 19.98 12.05
CA GLU A 53 -9.57 20.24 11.93
C GLU A 53 -8.94 19.35 10.85
N PRO A 54 -8.31 19.93 9.81
CA PRO A 54 -7.57 19.14 8.83
C PRO A 54 -6.30 18.57 9.45
N TYR A 55 -5.98 17.32 9.12
CA TYR A 55 -4.73 16.69 9.52
C TYR A 55 -3.93 16.23 8.30
N GLU A 56 -2.61 16.27 8.46
CA GLU A 56 -1.64 15.74 7.51
C GLU A 56 -0.46 15.14 8.26
N TYR A 57 -0.19 13.85 8.03
CA TYR A 57 0.90 13.13 8.68
C TYR A 57 1.79 12.47 7.64
N ARG A 58 3.10 12.59 7.81
CA ARG A 58 4.11 11.88 7.02
C ARG A 58 5.00 11.07 7.93
N HIS A 59 5.19 9.81 7.58
CA HIS A 59 6.08 8.89 8.28
C HIS A 59 7.01 8.23 7.28
N GLU A 60 8.32 8.22 7.57
CA GLU A 60 9.21 7.34 6.84
C GLU A 60 8.88 5.89 7.18
N VAL A 61 9.02 5.02 6.18
CA VAL A 61 8.74 3.59 6.29
C VAL A 61 9.99 2.81 5.94
N GLN A 62 10.28 1.79 6.73
CA GLN A 62 11.27 0.77 6.39
C GLN A 62 10.56 -0.54 6.12
N TRP A 63 10.92 -1.22 5.04
CA TRP A 63 10.32 -2.49 4.67
C TRP A 63 11.32 -3.47 4.09
N ARG A 64 10.99 -4.76 4.19
CA ARG A 64 11.76 -5.83 3.56
C ARG A 64 10.89 -7.03 3.22
N ARG A 65 11.22 -7.67 2.11
CA ARG A 65 10.63 -8.93 1.66
C ARG A 65 10.89 -10.04 2.69
N LYS A 66 9.85 -10.78 3.09
CA LYS A 66 9.95 -11.96 3.98
C LYS A 66 9.61 -13.24 3.22
N SER A 67 8.57 -13.20 2.40
CA SER A 67 8.17 -14.28 1.51
C SER A 67 7.49 -13.73 0.25
N ALA A 68 7.05 -14.60 -0.65
CA ALA A 68 6.31 -14.18 -1.85
C ALA A 68 5.11 -13.28 -1.51
N ASN A 69 4.41 -13.53 -0.39
CA ASN A 69 3.19 -12.84 -0.02
C ASN A 69 3.27 -12.21 1.39
N SER A 70 4.49 -11.95 1.89
CA SER A 70 4.67 -11.23 3.15
C SER A 70 5.89 -10.30 3.15
N ILE A 71 5.74 -9.21 3.90
CA ILE A 71 6.79 -8.23 4.18
C ILE A 71 6.92 -8.03 5.69
N ALA A 72 8.08 -7.52 6.10
CA ALA A 72 8.25 -6.89 7.39
C ALA A 72 8.28 -5.37 7.14
N ILE A 73 7.44 -4.60 7.83
CA ILE A 73 7.28 -3.15 7.66
C ILE A 73 7.23 -2.45 9.03
N LYS A 74 7.73 -1.22 9.11
CA LYS A 74 7.60 -0.35 10.28
C LYS A 74 7.66 1.12 9.91
N THR A 75 7.10 1.99 10.74
CA THR A 75 7.33 3.45 10.66
C THR A 75 8.62 3.86 11.39
N GLU A 76 9.09 5.06 11.09
CA GLU A 76 10.09 5.75 11.90
C GLU A 76 9.62 5.88 13.36
N GLY A 77 10.52 5.58 14.30
CA GLY A 77 10.23 5.59 15.74
C GLY A 77 9.74 4.25 16.30
N GLU A 78 9.31 3.29 15.46
CA GLU A 78 8.99 1.94 15.91
C GLU A 78 10.26 1.10 16.15
N GLU A 79 10.31 0.45 17.31
CA GLU A 79 11.43 -0.43 17.71
C GLU A 79 11.43 -1.75 16.92
N HIS A 80 10.27 -2.19 16.43
CA HIS A 80 10.09 -3.52 15.86
C HIS A 80 9.42 -3.48 14.49
N PHE A 81 9.81 -4.41 13.62
CA PHE A 81 9.12 -4.65 12.36
C PHE A 81 7.85 -5.48 12.60
N THR A 82 6.75 -5.05 12.01
CA THR A 82 5.51 -5.82 11.92
C THR A 82 5.56 -6.69 10.68
N GLU A 83 5.28 -7.99 10.83
CA GLU A 83 5.09 -8.86 9.66
C GLU A 83 3.67 -8.71 9.13
N VAL A 84 3.56 -8.37 7.85
CA VAL A 84 2.29 -8.15 7.15
C VAL A 84 2.20 -9.15 6.00
N LYS A 85 1.16 -9.98 6.03
CA LYS A 85 0.77 -10.79 4.89
C LYS A 85 -0.09 -9.94 3.96
N TYR A 86 0.03 -10.15 2.67
CA TYR A 86 -0.72 -9.34 1.71
C TYR A 86 -1.16 -10.14 0.49
N LYS A 87 -2.09 -9.54 -0.23
CA LYS A 87 -2.49 -9.96 -1.57
C LYS A 87 -2.57 -8.75 -2.48
N ILE A 88 -2.25 -8.96 -3.75
CA ILE A 88 -2.50 -8.03 -4.83
C ILE A 88 -3.49 -8.70 -5.78
N GLU A 89 -4.64 -8.08 -6.00
CA GLU A 89 -5.68 -8.59 -6.90
C GLU A 89 -6.10 -7.48 -7.88
N PRO A 90 -6.46 -7.82 -9.13
CA PRO A 90 -7.00 -6.84 -10.05
C PRO A 90 -8.35 -6.34 -9.53
N TYR A 91 -8.51 -5.03 -9.45
CA TYR A 91 -9.76 -4.37 -9.11
C TYR A 91 -10.29 -3.59 -10.29
N LYS A 92 -11.58 -3.74 -10.60
CA LYS A 92 -12.24 -2.99 -11.67
C LYS A 92 -13.01 -1.84 -11.04
N GLY A 93 -12.41 -0.64 -11.04
CA GLY A 93 -13.05 0.56 -10.54
C GLY A 93 -14.01 1.18 -11.56
N SER A 94 -14.50 2.38 -11.26
CA SER A 94 -15.37 3.11 -12.18
C SER A 94 -14.71 3.38 -13.53
N TYR A 95 -15.54 3.64 -14.54
CA TYR A 95 -15.10 3.91 -15.91
C TYR A 95 -14.25 2.79 -16.54
N ASN A 96 -14.36 1.56 -16.02
CA ASN A 96 -13.61 0.37 -16.46
C ASN A 96 -12.08 0.50 -16.30
N ILE A 97 -11.60 1.38 -15.42
CA ILE A 97 -10.17 1.44 -15.07
C ILE A 97 -9.84 0.23 -14.20
N VAL A 98 -8.76 -0.47 -14.54
CA VAL A 98 -8.28 -1.64 -13.79
C VAL A 98 -7.07 -1.24 -12.94
N TYR A 99 -7.22 -1.41 -11.64
CA TYR A 99 -6.20 -1.15 -10.63
C TYR A 99 -5.60 -2.47 -10.15
N ASP A 100 -4.37 -2.41 -9.64
CA ASP A 100 -3.90 -3.39 -8.66
C ASP A 100 -4.41 -2.93 -7.28
N MET A 101 -5.05 -3.82 -6.53
CA MET A 101 -5.53 -3.59 -5.16
C MET A 101 -4.70 -4.41 -4.18
N LEU A 102 -4.06 -3.73 -3.23
CA LEU A 102 -3.23 -4.26 -2.17
C LEU A 102 -3.99 -4.24 -0.85
N TYR A 103 -4.03 -5.38 -0.17
CA TYR A 103 -4.68 -5.51 1.13
C TYR A 103 -4.05 -6.63 1.98
N ASP A 104 -4.21 -6.54 3.30
CA ASP A 104 -3.88 -7.60 4.25
C ASP A 104 -5.13 -8.47 4.50
N PRO A 105 -5.12 -9.77 4.12
CA PRO A 105 -6.28 -10.63 4.28
C PRO A 105 -6.69 -10.90 5.73
N ALA A 106 -5.81 -10.63 6.70
CA ALA A 106 -6.11 -10.77 8.13
C ALA A 106 -6.55 -9.45 8.78
N HIS A 107 -6.41 -8.32 8.09
CA HIS A 107 -6.74 -7.02 8.64
C HIS A 107 -8.23 -6.71 8.46
N SER A 108 -9.01 -6.99 9.51
CA SER A 108 -10.44 -6.69 9.55
C SER A 108 -10.69 -5.26 10.03
N ILE A 109 -11.47 -4.48 9.27
CA ILE A 109 -11.91 -3.14 9.69
C ILE A 109 -13.21 -3.28 10.49
N PRO A 110 -13.22 -3.00 11.81
CA PRO A 110 -14.34 -3.35 12.70
C PRO A 110 -15.69 -2.73 12.29
N TRP A 111 -15.66 -1.52 11.74
CA TRP A 111 -16.85 -0.75 11.36
C TRP A 111 -17.24 -0.91 9.88
N ARG A 112 -16.44 -1.61 9.07
CA ARG A 112 -16.68 -1.79 7.63
C ARG A 112 -16.37 -3.23 7.23
N LYS A 113 -17.34 -4.12 7.47
CA LYS A 113 -17.22 -5.58 7.27
C LYS A 113 -16.81 -6.01 5.86
N GLU A 114 -16.99 -5.13 4.87
CA GLU A 114 -16.65 -5.40 3.46
C GLU A 114 -15.28 -4.82 3.05
N SER A 115 -14.68 -3.97 3.87
CA SER A 115 -13.37 -3.38 3.59
C SER A 115 -12.25 -4.19 4.22
N ARG A 116 -11.13 -4.24 3.50
CA ARG A 116 -9.88 -4.89 3.89
C ARG A 116 -8.81 -3.81 3.96
N GLY A 117 -8.21 -3.63 5.14
CA GLY A 117 -7.11 -2.70 5.30
C GLY A 117 -5.79 -3.27 4.79
N PHE A 118 -4.75 -2.46 4.81
CA PHE A 118 -3.37 -2.92 4.64
C PHE A 118 -2.53 -2.40 5.80
N TRP A 119 -1.99 -3.31 6.61
CA TRP A 119 -1.15 -2.97 7.76
C TRP A 119 -1.84 -2.03 8.78
N THR A 120 -1.50 -0.73 8.81
CA THR A 120 -2.10 0.30 9.68
C THR A 120 -3.09 1.18 8.92
N VAL A 121 -3.22 0.98 7.61
CA VAL A 121 -4.16 1.70 6.75
C VAL A 121 -5.52 1.01 6.80
N TYR A 122 -6.54 1.72 7.27
CA TYR A 122 -7.92 1.22 7.41
C TYR A 122 -8.73 1.23 6.10
N GLU A 123 -8.05 1.20 4.96
CA GLU A 123 -8.63 1.15 3.62
C GLU A 123 -7.74 0.29 2.71
N GLU A 124 -8.32 -0.26 1.65
CA GLU A 124 -7.56 -0.88 0.58
C GLU A 124 -6.65 0.16 -0.10
N LEU A 125 -5.46 -0.27 -0.50
CA LEU A 125 -4.53 0.55 -1.27
C LEU A 125 -4.51 0.14 -2.73
N TYR A 126 -4.38 1.09 -3.65
CA TYR A 126 -4.47 0.81 -5.07
C TYR A 126 -3.37 1.49 -5.88
N ARG A 127 -3.04 0.89 -7.02
CA ARG A 127 -2.08 1.42 -7.98
C ARG A 127 -2.60 1.22 -9.40
N ASN A 128 -2.39 2.21 -10.27
CA ASN A 128 -2.67 2.08 -11.70
C ASN A 128 -1.71 1.08 -12.35
N LYS A 129 -2.22 0.30 -13.30
CA LYS A 129 -1.39 -0.57 -14.15
C LYS A 129 -0.71 0.21 -15.28
#